data_AF-A0A849PN14-F1
#
_entry.id   AF-A0A849PN14-F1
#
_cell.length_a   1.000
_cell.length_b   1.000
_cell.length_c   1.000
_cell.angle_alpha   90.00
_cell.angle_beta   90.00
_cell.angle_gamma   90.00
#
_symmetry.space_group_name_H-M   'P 1'
#
loop_
_entity.id
_entity.type
_entity.pdbx_description
1 polymer ?
#
loop_
_entity_poly.entity_id
_entity_poly.type
_entity_poly.pdbx_seq_one_letter_code
_entity_poly.pdbx_strand_id
1 'polypeptide(L)'
;MEVPDLFFGLLLFISGVVLGAFSNILKDLILTPYENWKGRGCIRIENHESLKSLIEGFCSDWELLKCHTLPSINIRGDLIETSREIHSLIAKNEKDFENDVSDSIREICRKFIVTSSQLPDSDDAVWSNYIEGDVDSICGDFKKASNRL
;
A
#
# COMPACT_ATOMS: atom_id res chain seq x y z
N MET A 1 -39.19 -12.94 33.05
CA MET A 1 -38.49 -12.73 31.78
C MET A 1 -38.28 -11.24 31.66
N GLU A 2 -37.08 -10.78 31.99
CA GLU A 2 -36.83 -9.38 32.34
C GLU A 2 -36.55 -8.58 31.06
N VAL A 3 -37.29 -7.48 30.88
CA VAL A 3 -37.15 -6.47 29.82
C VAL A 3 -35.68 -6.12 29.44
N PRO A 4 -34.69 -6.08 30.36
CA PRO A 4 -33.28 -5.88 30.00
C PRO A 4 -32.69 -6.89 29.01
N ASP A 5 -32.99 -8.18 29.09
CA ASP A 5 -32.37 -9.20 28.22
C ASP A 5 -32.74 -9.01 26.74
N LEU A 6 -33.96 -8.55 26.49
CA LEU A 6 -34.47 -8.26 25.15
C LEU A 6 -33.79 -7.00 24.57
N PHE A 7 -33.49 -6.02 25.41
CA PHE A 7 -32.75 -4.81 25.04
C PHE A 7 -31.28 -5.11 24.74
N PHE A 8 -30.60 -5.92 25.57
CA PHE A 8 -29.21 -6.33 25.33
C PHE A 8 -29.07 -7.19 24.07
N GLY A 9 -30.01 -8.10 23.82
CA GLY A 9 -30.06 -8.89 22.59
C GLY A 9 -30.25 -8.03 21.34
N LEU A 10 -31.14 -7.02 21.41
CA LEU A 10 -31.37 -6.10 20.29
C LEU A 10 -30.16 -5.19 20.04
N LEU A 11 -29.50 -4.69 21.09
CA LEU A 11 -28.26 -3.91 21.00
C LEU A 11 -27.12 -4.71 20.38
N LEU A 12 -26.93 -5.95 20.80
CA LEU A 12 -25.92 -6.85 20.22
C LEU A 12 -26.22 -7.15 18.75
N PHE A 13 -27.48 -7.40 18.41
CA PHE A 13 -27.89 -7.68 17.04
C PHE A 13 -27.70 -6.45 16.12
N ILE A 14 -28.10 -5.26 16.57
CA ILE A 14 -27.88 -4.01 15.83
C ILE A 14 -26.37 -3.74 15.70
N SER A 15 -25.59 -3.93 16.76
CA SER A 15 -24.13 -3.75 16.69
C SER A 15 -23.47 -4.72 15.71
N GLY A 16 -23.91 -5.98 15.66
CA GLY A 16 -23.42 -6.98 14.71
C GLY A 16 -23.81 -6.68 13.26
N VAL A 17 -25.04 -6.20 13.02
CA VAL A 17 -25.48 -5.79 11.68
C VAL A 17 -24.72 -4.56 11.20
N VAL A 18 -24.50 -3.58 12.09
CA VAL A 18 -23.71 -2.38 11.78
C VAL A 18 -22.26 -2.76 11.48
N LEU A 19 -21.60 -3.56 12.33
CA LEU A 19 -20.24 -4.04 12.09
C LEU A 19 -20.12 -4.88 10.79
N GLY A 20 -21.11 -5.72 10.49
CA GLY A 20 -21.16 -6.50 9.25
C GLY A 20 -21.33 -5.64 8.01
N ALA A 21 -22.19 -4.62 8.07
CA ALA A 21 -22.36 -3.65 6.99
C ALA A 21 -21.09 -2.82 6.77
N PHE A 22 -20.43 -2.36 7.84
CA PHE A 22 -19.15 -1.68 7.76
C PHE A 22 -18.05 -2.57 7.18
N SER A 23 -18.00 -3.85 7.57
CA SER A 23 -17.04 -4.82 7.03
C SER A 23 -17.24 -5.05 5.52
N ASN A 24 -18.49 -5.19 5.06
CA ASN A 24 -18.80 -5.33 3.63
C ASN A 24 -18.46 -4.05 2.85
N ILE A 25 -18.76 -2.88 3.41
CA ILE A 25 -18.42 -1.59 2.80
C ILE A 25 -16.89 -1.41 2.73
N LEU A 26 -16.14 -1.79 3.77
CA LEU A 26 -14.67 -1.79 3.78
C LEU A 26 -14.11 -2.76 2.74
N LYS A 27 -14.72 -3.94 2.62
CA LYS A 27 -14.32 -4.92 1.62
C LYS A 27 -14.51 -4.37 0.20
N ASP A 28 -15.65 -3.74 -0.08
CA ASP A 28 -15.92 -3.18 -1.40
C ASP A 28 -15.15 -1.88 -1.70
N LEU A 29 -14.92 -1.03 -0.69
CA LEU A 29 -14.20 0.25 -0.87
C LEU A 29 -12.68 0.09 -0.88
N ILE A 30 -12.14 -0.93 -0.22
CA ILE A 30 -10.70 -1.06 0.00
C ILE A 30 -10.15 -2.37 -0.55
N LEU A 31 -10.72 -3.51 -0.14
CA LEU A 31 -10.18 -4.82 -0.52
C LEU A 31 -10.36 -5.10 -2.02
N THR A 32 -11.55 -4.85 -2.56
CA THR A 32 -11.87 -5.08 -3.98
C THR A 32 -11.03 -4.21 -4.92
N PRO A 33 -10.84 -2.90 -4.71
CA PRO A 33 -9.92 -2.11 -5.53
C PRO A 33 -8.46 -2.53 -5.36
N TYR A 34 -8.02 -2.92 -4.15
CA TYR A 34 -6.68 -3.47 -3.92
C TYR A 34 -6.44 -4.77 -4.69
N GLU A 35 -7.35 -5.75 -4.60
CA GLU A 35 -7.26 -7.02 -5.33
C GLU A 35 -7.32 -6.80 -6.85
N ASN A 36 -8.17 -5.87 -7.32
CA ASN A 36 -8.24 -5.50 -8.74
C ASN A 36 -7.00 -4.75 -9.22
N TRP A 37 -6.29 -4.03 -8.35
CA TRP A 37 -5.01 -3.41 -8.67
C TRP A 37 -3.88 -4.45 -8.69
N LYS A 38 -3.81 -5.32 -7.68
CA LYS A 38 -2.88 -6.46 -7.63
C LYS A 38 -3.03 -7.37 -8.84
N GLY A 39 -4.27 -7.64 -9.27
CA GLY A 39 -4.56 -8.38 -10.49
C GLY A 39 -4.15 -7.65 -11.78
N ARG A 40 -4.08 -6.31 -11.76
CA ARG A 40 -3.63 -5.47 -12.89
C ARG A 40 -2.11 -5.25 -12.94
N GLY A 41 -1.40 -5.36 -11.81
CA GLY A 41 0.08 -5.33 -11.77
C GLY A 41 0.75 -6.41 -12.64
N CYS A 42 0.03 -7.49 -12.97
CA CYS A 42 0.48 -8.53 -13.89
C CYS A 42 0.47 -8.14 -15.38
N ILE A 43 -0.02 -6.95 -15.75
CA ILE A 43 0.01 -6.48 -17.15
C ILE A 43 1.34 -5.76 -17.37
N ARG A 44 2.27 -6.48 -18.00
CA ARG A 44 3.59 -5.98 -18.41
C ARG A 44 3.42 -4.81 -19.40
N ILE A 45 3.64 -3.60 -18.92
CA ILE A 45 3.69 -2.37 -19.74
C ILE A 45 5.06 -1.73 -19.44
N GLU A 46 5.84 -1.46 -20.50
CA GLU A 46 7.29 -1.18 -20.44
C GLU A 46 7.61 0.32 -20.65
N ASN A 47 6.72 1.24 -20.26
CA ASN A 47 6.82 2.67 -20.63
C ASN A 47 6.78 3.61 -19.40
N HIS A 48 7.01 4.92 -19.62
CA HIS A 48 6.98 5.97 -18.58
C HIS A 48 5.67 6.00 -17.77
N GLU A 49 4.53 5.79 -18.43
CA GLU A 49 3.22 5.70 -17.78
C GLU A 49 3.12 4.52 -16.81
N SER A 50 3.81 3.42 -17.10
CA SER A 50 3.84 2.22 -16.27
C SER A 50 4.65 2.45 -15.01
N LEU A 51 5.81 3.10 -15.14
CA LEU A 51 6.63 3.51 -14.00
C LEU A 51 5.86 4.46 -13.09
N LYS A 52 5.14 5.43 -13.66
CA LYS A 52 4.28 6.34 -12.92
C LYS A 52 3.14 5.62 -12.21
N SER A 53 2.48 4.68 -12.88
CA SER A 53 1.41 3.87 -12.29
C SER A 53 1.89 2.99 -11.13
N LEU A 54 3.10 2.41 -11.23
CA LEU A 54 3.70 1.64 -10.14
C LEU A 54 4.04 2.53 -8.94
N ILE A 55 4.57 3.73 -9.19
CA ILE A 55 4.87 4.71 -8.14
C ILE A 55 3.58 5.19 -7.43
N GLU A 56 2.53 5.47 -8.21
CA GLU A 56 1.22 5.85 -7.66
C GLU A 56 0.57 4.70 -6.88
N GLY A 57 0.69 3.47 -7.36
CA GLY A 57 0.24 2.26 -6.67
C GLY A 57 0.93 2.08 -5.33
N PHE A 58 2.27 2.14 -5.31
CA PHE A 58 3.07 2.10 -4.08
C PHE A 58 2.60 3.12 -3.04
N CYS A 59 2.41 4.38 -3.46
CA CYS A 59 1.95 5.43 -2.54
C CYS A 59 0.51 5.21 -2.07
N SER A 60 -0.35 4.67 -2.93
CA SER A 60 -1.74 4.39 -2.58
C SER A 60 -1.84 3.24 -1.58
N ASP A 61 -1.06 2.18 -1.77
CA ASP A 61 -0.97 1.04 -0.84
C ASP A 61 -0.45 1.47 0.53
N TRP A 62 0.50 2.41 0.55
CA TRP A 62 0.98 3.03 1.79
C TRP A 62 -0.12 3.82 2.52
N GLU A 63 -0.91 4.64 1.82
CA GLU A 63 -2.05 5.35 2.42
C GLU A 63 -3.14 4.39 2.92
N LEU A 64 -3.35 3.27 2.20
CA LEU A 64 -4.27 2.22 2.62
C LEU A 64 -3.81 1.53 3.90
N LEU A 65 -2.52 1.30 4.06
CA LEU A 65 -1.95 0.73 5.28
C LEU A 65 -2.25 1.61 6.50
N LYS A 66 -2.12 2.93 6.34
CA LYS A 66 -2.41 3.91 7.41
C LYS A 66 -3.88 3.89 7.87
N CYS A 67 -4.79 3.34 7.07
CA CYS A 67 -6.20 3.21 7.47
C CYS A 67 -6.44 2.12 8.54
N HIS A 68 -5.43 1.35 8.97
CA HIS A 68 -5.44 0.42 10.13
C HIS A 68 -6.59 -0.61 10.20
N THR A 69 -7.38 -0.80 9.13
CA THR A 69 -8.63 -1.58 9.15
C THR A 69 -8.56 -2.93 8.44
N LEU A 70 -7.41 -3.32 7.89
CA LEU A 70 -7.26 -4.55 7.12
C LEU A 70 -6.39 -5.61 7.84
N PRO A 71 -6.96 -6.36 8.79
CA PRO A 71 -6.28 -7.50 9.37
C PRO A 71 -6.27 -8.64 8.35
N SER A 72 -5.14 -8.87 7.66
CA SER A 72 -4.76 -10.11 6.90
C SER A 72 -3.93 -9.87 5.63
N ILE A 73 -3.70 -8.62 5.22
CA ILE A 73 -2.94 -8.32 4.01
C ILE A 73 -1.46 -8.15 4.36
N ASN A 74 -0.56 -8.88 3.67
CA ASN A 74 0.89 -8.71 3.77
C ASN A 74 1.33 -7.46 3.00
N ILE A 75 0.89 -6.28 3.44
CA ILE A 75 1.14 -5.01 2.75
C ILE A 75 2.63 -4.68 2.73
N ARG A 76 3.35 -5.01 3.82
CA ARG A 76 4.82 -4.85 3.85
C ARG A 76 5.49 -5.62 2.72
N GLY A 77 5.11 -6.88 2.52
CA GLY A 77 5.62 -7.71 1.43
C GLY A 77 5.28 -7.14 0.05
N ASP A 78 4.04 -6.71 -0.14
CA ASP A 78 3.57 -6.16 -1.41
C ASP A 78 4.29 -4.83 -1.76
N LEU A 79 4.49 -3.93 -0.79
CA LEU A 79 5.27 -2.69 -0.97
C LEU A 79 6.75 -2.97 -1.34
N ILE A 80 7.36 -3.99 -0.72
CA ILE A 80 8.74 -4.43 -1.05
C ILE A 80 8.80 -4.96 -2.48
N GLU A 81 7.81 -5.74 -2.89
CA GLU A 81 7.74 -6.28 -4.24
C GLU A 81 7.55 -5.18 -5.28
N THR A 82 6.62 -4.26 -5.09
CA THR A 82 6.43 -3.08 -5.96
C THR A 82 7.71 -2.24 -6.06
N SER A 83 8.41 -2.02 -4.94
CA SER A 83 9.69 -1.29 -4.95
C SER A 83 10.76 -1.99 -5.79
N ARG A 84 10.83 -3.33 -5.75
CA ARG A 84 11.73 -4.13 -6.58
C ARG A 84 11.33 -4.10 -8.05
N GLU A 85 10.03 -4.12 -8.36
CA GLU A 85 9.52 -4.00 -9.72
C GLU A 85 9.88 -2.65 -10.34
N ILE A 86 9.67 -1.54 -9.61
CA ILE A 86 10.08 -0.19 -10.01
C ILE A 86 11.58 -0.18 -10.34
N HIS A 87 12.41 -0.70 -9.42
CA HIS A 87 13.86 -0.75 -9.64
C HIS A 87 14.23 -1.62 -10.86
N SER A 88 13.58 -2.77 -11.04
CA SER A 88 13.82 -3.64 -12.20
C SER A 88 13.39 -3.00 -13.51
N LEU A 89 12.31 -2.22 -13.52
CA LEU A 89 11.77 -1.58 -14.72
C LEU A 89 12.73 -0.50 -15.23
N ILE A 90 13.28 0.30 -14.31
CA ILE A 90 14.32 1.29 -14.64
C ILE A 90 15.62 0.62 -15.10
N ALA A 91 16.01 -0.51 -14.51
CA ALA A 91 17.19 -1.25 -14.95
C ALA A 91 17.03 -1.82 -16.38
N LYS A 92 15.83 -2.27 -16.75
CA LYS A 92 15.55 -2.83 -18.08
C LYS A 92 15.46 -1.75 -19.16
N ASN A 93 14.92 -0.59 -18.82
CA ASN A 93 14.65 0.51 -19.75
C ASN A 93 15.56 1.72 -19.50
N GLU A 94 16.79 1.51 -19.04
CA GLU A 94 17.74 2.56 -18.67
C GLU A 94 18.02 3.57 -19.81
N LYS A 95 17.86 3.14 -21.06
CA LYS A 95 18.03 4.01 -22.25
C LYS A 95 16.84 4.93 -22.50
N ASP A 96 15.69 4.62 -21.94
CA ASP A 96 14.43 5.32 -22.20
C ASP A 96 14.15 6.40 -21.14
N PHE A 97 14.94 6.45 -20.06
CA PHE A 97 14.79 7.39 -18.96
C PHE A 97 16.02 8.29 -18.84
N GLU A 98 15.83 9.54 -18.41
CA GLU A 98 16.96 10.40 -18.06
C GLU A 98 17.76 9.77 -16.90
N ASN A 99 19.09 9.76 -17.02
CA ASN A 99 19.96 9.07 -16.06
C ASN A 99 19.78 9.59 -14.63
N ASP A 100 19.57 10.89 -14.46
CA ASP A 100 19.41 11.51 -13.15
C ASP A 100 18.04 11.19 -12.51
N VAL A 101 16.97 11.10 -13.31
CA VAL A 101 15.65 10.63 -12.86
C VAL A 101 15.71 9.16 -12.48
N SER A 102 16.36 8.34 -13.31
CA SER A 102 16.57 6.90 -13.07
C SER A 102 17.34 6.64 -11.78
N ASP A 103 18.44 7.34 -11.58
CA ASP A 103 19.28 7.20 -10.39
C ASP A 103 18.54 7.67 -9.14
N SER A 104 17.77 8.76 -9.24
CA SER A 104 16.93 9.24 -8.13
C SER A 104 15.91 8.18 -7.71
N ILE A 105 15.19 7.59 -8.66
CA ILE A 105 14.17 6.58 -8.35
C ILE A 105 14.81 5.29 -7.80
N ARG A 106 15.95 4.84 -8.34
CA ARG A 106 16.70 3.69 -7.82
C ARG A 106 17.13 3.92 -6.37
N GLU A 107 17.57 5.12 -6.05
CA GLU A 107 17.98 5.48 -4.68
C GLU A 107 16.79 5.53 -3.72
N ILE A 108 15.65 6.05 -4.16
CA ILE A 108 14.40 6.01 -3.39
C ILE A 108 13.99 4.56 -3.09
N CYS A 109 14.03 3.67 -4.09
CA CYS A 109 13.79 2.24 -3.89
C CYS A 109 14.75 1.62 -2.87
N ARG A 110 16.06 1.91 -2.96
CA ARG A 110 17.03 1.41 -1.97
C ARG A 110 16.72 1.90 -0.56
N LYS A 111 16.43 3.19 -0.41
CA LYS A 111 16.06 3.79 0.88
C LYS A 111 14.85 3.06 1.47
N PHE A 112 13.82 2.81 0.66
CA PHE A 112 12.65 2.06 1.11
C PHE A 112 12.98 0.62 1.52
N ILE A 113 13.78 -0.12 0.74
CA ILE A 113 14.15 -1.50 1.08
C ILE A 113 14.93 -1.56 2.41
N VAL A 114 15.81 -0.59 2.66
CA VAL A 114 16.54 -0.49 3.94
C VAL A 114 15.59 -0.15 5.09
N THR A 115 14.74 0.87 4.94
CA THR A 115 13.74 1.26 5.96
C THR A 115 12.76 0.11 6.25
N SER A 116 12.25 -0.55 5.22
CA SER A 116 11.32 -1.67 5.35
C SER A 116 11.95 -2.93 5.93
N SER A 117 13.28 -3.03 5.99
CA SER A 117 13.98 -4.13 6.68
C SER A 117 14.17 -3.87 8.18
N GLN A 118 13.85 -2.66 8.65
CA GLN A 118 13.83 -2.37 10.08
C GLN A 118 12.65 -3.12 10.72
N LEU A 119 12.87 -3.68 11.93
CA LEU A 119 11.88 -4.52 12.64
C LEU A 119 11.34 -5.70 11.80
N PRO A 120 12.18 -6.70 11.46
CA PRO A 120 11.76 -7.82 10.60
C PRO A 120 10.66 -8.70 11.19
N ASP A 121 10.58 -8.79 12.52
CA ASP A 121 9.69 -9.72 13.23
C ASP A 121 8.45 -9.04 13.84
N SER A 122 8.23 -7.76 13.57
CA SER A 122 7.02 -7.05 14.03
C SER A 122 5.85 -7.27 13.08
N ASP A 123 4.63 -7.24 13.60
CA ASP A 123 3.44 -7.13 12.74
C ASP A 123 3.43 -5.83 11.94
N ASP A 124 2.61 -5.80 10.87
CA ASP A 124 2.55 -4.68 9.94
C ASP A 124 2.03 -3.37 10.59
N ALA A 125 1.25 -3.46 11.66
CA ALA A 125 0.75 -2.28 12.37
C ALA A 125 1.84 -1.62 13.23
N VAL A 126 2.65 -2.41 13.93
CA VAL A 126 3.82 -1.93 14.68
C VAL A 126 4.88 -1.40 13.73
N TRP A 127 5.13 -2.13 12.64
CA TRP A 127 6.09 -1.74 11.61
C TRP A 127 5.72 -0.39 10.96
N SER A 128 4.48 -0.25 10.49
CA SER A 128 4.00 0.96 9.81
C SER A 128 4.09 2.21 10.67
N ASN A 129 3.65 2.13 11.93
CA ASN A 129 3.76 3.25 12.87
C ASN A 129 5.22 3.66 13.12
N TYR A 130 6.15 2.70 13.10
CA TYR A 130 7.57 2.98 13.34
C TYR A 130 8.23 3.71 12.16
N ILE A 131 7.90 3.33 10.93
CA ILE A 131 8.52 3.89 9.72
C ILE A 131 7.69 4.98 9.05
N GLU A 132 6.58 5.41 9.64
CA GLU A 132 5.56 6.23 8.98
C GLU A 132 6.15 7.48 8.31
N GLY A 133 6.91 8.27 9.08
CA GLY A 133 7.53 9.50 8.56
C GLY A 133 8.57 9.25 7.47
N ASP A 134 9.30 8.12 7.53
CA ASP A 134 10.27 7.77 6.51
C ASP A 134 9.60 7.36 5.20
N VAL A 135 8.51 6.59 5.27
CA VAL A 135 7.77 6.17 4.08
C VAL A 135 6.97 7.32 3.48
N ASP A 136 6.39 8.20 4.30
CA ASP A 136 5.76 9.44 3.83
C ASP A 136 6.77 10.33 3.06
N SER A 137 8.00 10.46 3.58
CA SER A 137 9.09 11.16 2.88
C SER A 137 9.43 10.47 1.56
N ILE A 138 9.51 9.13 1.54
CA ILE A 138 9.77 8.33 0.34
C ILE A 138 8.68 8.55 -0.71
N CYS A 139 7.40 8.52 -0.33
CA CYS A 139 6.28 8.81 -1.22
C CYS A 139 6.37 10.23 -1.79
N GLY A 140 6.78 11.21 -0.98
CA GLY A 140 7.02 12.58 -1.44
C GLY A 140 8.13 12.66 -2.49
N ASP A 141 9.23 11.94 -2.29
CA ASP A 141 10.37 11.92 -3.22
C ASP A 141 10.03 11.17 -4.51
N PHE A 142 9.30 10.05 -4.42
CA PHE A 142 8.76 9.32 -5.55
C PHE A 142 7.86 10.20 -6.42
N LYS A 143 6.90 10.93 -5.82
CA LYS A 143 6.01 11.85 -6.55
C LYS A 143 6.77 12.97 -7.25
N LYS A 144 7.82 13.52 -6.63
CA LYS A 144 8.68 14.53 -7.27
C LYS A 144 9.43 13.95 -8.46
N ALA A 145 9.99 12.75 -8.31
CA ALA A 145 10.72 12.08 -9.39
C ALA A 145 9.79 11.69 -10.54
N SER A 146 8.58 11.20 -10.24
CA SER A 146 7.61 10.80 -11.26
C SER A 146 7.04 11.98 -12.08
N ASN A 147 7.07 13.20 -11.53
CA ASN A 147 6.67 14.40 -12.27
C ASN A 147 7.73 14.87 -13.28
N ARG A 148 8.90 14.25 -13.27
CA ARG A 148 10.03 14.53 -14.18
C ARG A 148 10.20 13.43 -15.25
N LEU A 149 9.41 12.36 -15.16
CA LEU A 149 9.22 11.36 -16.21
C LEU A 149 8.25 11.94 -17.26
#